data_AF-A0A934XG32-F1
#
_entry.id   AF-A0A934XG32-F1
#
_cell.length_a   1.000
_cell.length_b   1.000
_cell.length_c   1.000
_cell.angle_alpha   90.00
_cell.angle_beta   90.00
_cell.angle_gamma   90.00
#
_symmetry.space_group_name_H-M   'P 1'
#
loop_
_entity.id
_entity.type
_entity.pdbx_description
1 polymer ?
#
loop_
_entity_poly.entity_id
_entity_poly.type
_entity_poly.pdbx_seq_one_letter_code
_entity_poly.pdbx_strand_id
1 'polypeptide(L)' 'MSLLFLEALGAGLILVGIIWWTMFSGRKNGELPDIDAAESSPDSSDKKTH' A
#
# COMPACT_ATOMS: atom_id res chain seq x y z
N MET A 1 24.83 3.03 -34.86
CA MET A 1 23.35 3.10 -35.00
C MET A 1 22.62 2.08 -34.12
N SER A 2 23.13 0.86 -33.96
CA SER A 2 22.51 -0.16 -33.07
C SER A 2 22.55 0.18 -31.57
N LEU A 3 23.52 0.99 -31.13
CA LEU A 3 23.62 1.47 -29.75
C LEU A 3 22.42 2.31 -29.32
N LEU A 4 21.85 3.12 -30.22
CA LEU A 4 20.65 3.93 -29.95
C LEU A 4 19.40 3.06 -29.81
N PHE A 5 19.30 1.98 -30.59
CA PHE A 5 18.20 1.03 -30.48
C PHE A 5 18.25 0.25 -29.16
N LEU A 6 19.44 -0.17 -28.74
CA LEU A 6 19.64 -0.88 -27.47
C LEU A 6 19.30 0.04 -26.27
N GLU A 7 19.69 1.31 -26.34
CA GLU A 7 19.39 2.30 -25.31
C GLU A 7 17.90 2.67 -25.28
N ALA A 8 17.25 2.82 -26.44
CA ALA A 8 15.81 3.07 -26.51
C ALA A 8 14.98 1.90 -25.96
N LEU A 9 15.39 0.65 -26.24
CA LEU A 9 14.78 -0.55 -25.67
C LEU A 9 14.96 -0.61 -24.15
N GLY A 10 16.17 -0.30 -23.65
CA GLY A 10 16.45 -0.23 -22.21
C GLY A 10 15.64 0.87 -21.51
N ALA A 11 15.63 2.08 -22.06
CA ALA A 11 14.86 3.21 -21.53
C ALA A 11 13.35 2.94 -21.56
N GLY A 12 12.84 2.28 -22.60
CA GLY A 12 11.44 1.87 -22.68
C GLY A 12 11.03 0.92 -21.56
N LEU A 13 11.86 -0.09 -21.27
CA LEU A 13 11.61 -1.03 -20.16
C LEU A 13 11.67 -0.35 -18.79
N ILE A 14 12.63 0.55 -18.58
CA ILE A 14 12.76 1.34 -17.35
C ILE A 14 11.53 2.24 -17.16
N LEU A 15 11.08 2.89 -18.23
CA LEU A 15 9.93 3.80 -18.20
C LEU A 15 8.64 3.05 -17.83
N VAL A 16 8.40 1.88 -18.42
CA VAL A 16 7.26 1.01 -18.03
C VAL A 16 7.39 0.53 -16.59
N GLY A 17 8.60 0.14 -16.16
CA GLY A 17 8.88 -0.25 -14.78
C GLY A 17 8.55 0.86 -13.78
N ILE A 18 8.94 2.10 -14.07
CA ILE A 18 8.64 3.27 -13.24
C ILE A 18 7.15 3.57 -13.25
N ILE A 19 6.47 3.58 -14.41
CA ILE A 19 5.02 3.84 -14.46
C ILE A 19 4.24 2.78 -13.66
N TRP A 20 4.54 1.51 -13.88
CA TRP A 20 3.92 0.43 -13.12
C TRP A 20 4.21 0.59 -11.63
N TRP A 21 5.45 0.88 -11.27
CA TRP A 21 5.83 1.14 -9.90
C TRP A 21 5.10 2.34 -9.28
N THR A 22 4.93 3.46 -10.00
CA THR A 22 4.24 4.65 -9.47
C THR A 22 2.75 4.39 -9.24
N MET A 23 2.10 3.62 -10.12
CA MET A 23 0.70 3.22 -9.95
C MET A 23 0.52 2.18 -8.84
N PHE A 24 1.49 1.27 -8.68
CA PHE A 24 1.41 0.18 -7.72
C PHE A 24 1.89 0.57 -6.31
N SER A 25 2.94 1.38 -6.20
CA SER A 25 3.46 1.92 -4.94
C SER A 25 2.57 3.02 -4.35
N GLY A 26 1.68 3.60 -5.17
CA GLY A 26 0.64 4.54 -4.74
C GLY A 26 -0.56 3.88 -4.06
N ARG A 27 -0.76 2.55 -4.24
CA ARG A 27 -1.60 1.75 -3.34
C ARG A 27 -0.84 1.52 -2.04
N LYS A 28 -0.68 2.62 -1.28
CA LYS A 28 -0.70 2.51 0.17
C LYS A 28 -1.92 1.68 0.51
N ASN A 29 -1.71 0.69 1.35
CA ASN A 29 -2.72 -0.01 2.13
C ASN A 29 -3.53 1.03 2.93
N GLY A 30 -4.37 1.80 2.24
CA GLY A 30 -5.36 2.68 2.79
C GLY A 30 -6.42 1.77 3.35
N GLU A 31 -6.24 1.48 4.64
CA GLU A 31 -7.21 0.95 5.58
C GLU A 31 -8.14 -0.12 4.99
N LEU A 32 -7.89 -1.40 5.32
CA LEU A 32 -9.04 -2.10 5.87
C LEU A 32 -9.43 -1.22 7.06
N PRO A 33 -10.61 -0.55 7.06
CA PRO A 33 -11.09 0.10 8.26
C PRO A 33 -10.91 -0.93 9.37
N ASP A 34 -10.22 -0.52 10.42
CA ASP A 34 -9.97 -1.33 11.61
C ASP A 34 -11.36 -1.70 12.17
N ILE A 35 -11.93 -2.81 11.71
CA ILE A 35 -13.15 -3.39 12.27
C ILE A 35 -12.85 -3.91 13.69
N ASP A 36 -11.59 -3.86 14.12
CA ASP A 36 -11.12 -4.21 15.45
C ASP A 36 -11.15 -3.02 16.45
N ALA A 37 -11.38 -1.78 16.01
CA ALA A 37 -11.53 -0.61 16.90
C ALA A 37 -12.94 -0.49 17.51
N ALA A 38 -13.85 -1.40 17.16
CA ALA A 38 -15.16 -1.52 17.79
C ALA A 38 -15.18 -2.44 19.03
N GLU A 39 -14.08 -3.15 19.33
CA GLU A 39 -14.05 -4.21 20.35
C GLU A 39 -13.34 -3.79 21.66
N SER A 40 -12.93 -2.52 21.83
CA SER A 40 -12.20 -2.07 23.03
C SER A 40 -13.05 -1.30 24.06
N SER A 41 -14.37 -1.46 24.06
CA SER A 41 -15.21 -1.06 25.19
C SER A 41 -16.56 -1.77 25.22
N PRO A 42 -16.68 -2.85 26.00
CA PRO A 42 -17.71 -2.98 27.01
C PRO A 42 -16.99 -2.68 28.33
N ASP A 43 -17.19 -1.49 28.90
CA ASP A 43 -18.12 -1.40 30.01
C ASP A 43 -18.12 -2.66 30.89
N SER A 44 -17.03 -2.84 31.64
CA SER A 44 -17.05 -3.58 32.89
C SER A 44 -16.97 -2.57 34.03
N SER A 45 -17.91 -1.62 33.99
CA SER A 45 -18.32 -0.83 35.14
C SER A 45 -19.32 -1.64 35.96
N ASP A 46 -18.98 -2.87 36.41
CA ASP A 46 -19.85 -3.56 37.37
C ASP A 46 -19.07 -4.40 38.38
N LYS A 47 -18.98 -3.79 39.57
CA LYS A 47 -19.10 -4.41 40.89
C LYS A 47 -17.89 -5.15 41.47
N LYS A 48 -16.91 -4.35 41.89
CA LYS A 48 -16.34 -4.50 43.24
C LYS A 48 -17.43 -4.08 44.24
N THR A 49 -18.06 -5.02 44.95
CA THR A 49 -18.57 -4.89 46.34
C THR A 49 -19.49 -6.06 46.73
N HIS A 50 -19.09 -6.68 47.86
CA HIS A 50 -19.81 -7.58 48.76
C HIS A 50 -19.94 -9.05 48.37
#